data_AF-A0A5C0AZT9-F1
#
_entry.id   AF-A0A5C0AZT9-F1
#
_cell.length_a   1.000
_cell.length_b   1.000
_cell.length_c   1.000
_cell.angle_alpha   90.00
_cell.angle_beta   90.00
_cell.angle_gamma   90.00
#
_symmetry.space_group_name_H-M   'P 1'
#
loop_
_entity.id
_entity.type
_entity.pdbx_description
1 polymer ?
#
loop_
_entity_poly.entity_id
_entity_poly.type
_entity_poly.pdbx_seq_one_letter_code
_entity_poly.pdbx_strand_id
1 'polypeptide(L)'
;MPTSPTRQFTLYASQGRVYAENSAGKLIDLGAVRKEGNVFTYRLDADGVSGEVSESIARALADIENQVTDVYLDGQFIALPDLKDSITLADDVPKAVISLADSVSPPTSNGDTPHIF
;
A
#
# COMPACT_ATOMS: atom_id res chain seq x y z
N MET A 1 15.62 14.23 18.65
CA MET A 1 15.45 13.62 17.33
C MET A 1 13.96 13.59 17.04
N PRO A 2 13.45 14.20 15.96
CA PRO A 2 12.05 14.00 15.61
C PRO A 2 11.90 12.57 15.07
N THR A 3 11.20 11.72 15.81
CA THR A 3 10.71 10.45 15.29
C THR A 3 9.60 10.78 14.31
N SER A 4 9.81 10.60 13.01
CA SER A 4 8.73 10.74 12.03
C SER A 4 7.57 9.84 12.44
N PRO A 5 6.32 10.33 12.45
CA PRO A 5 5.19 9.50 12.80
C PRO A 5 5.06 8.38 11.76
N THR A 6 5.06 7.12 12.20
CA THR A 6 4.74 5.98 11.35
C THR A 6 3.24 5.72 11.42
N ARG A 7 2.60 5.61 10.25
CA ARG A 7 1.19 5.25 10.12
C ARG A 7 1.08 3.78 9.78
N GLN A 8 0.28 3.06 10.57
CA GLN A 8 0.03 1.64 10.37
C GLN A 8 -1.24 1.47 9.54
N PHE A 9 -1.15 0.63 8.50
CA PHE A 9 -2.26 0.24 7.65
C PHE A 9 -2.32 -1.29 7.56
N THR A 10 -3.52 -1.82 7.36
CA THR A 10 -3.70 -3.27 7.15
C THR A 10 -4.22 -3.50 5.74
N LEU A 11 -3.47 -4.24 4.94
CA LEU A 11 -3.89 -4.66 3.61
C LEU A 11 -4.58 -6.03 3.69
N TYR A 12 -5.65 -6.20 2.93
CA TYR A 12 -6.40 -7.45 2.81
C TYR A 12 -6.51 -7.86 1.35
N ALA A 13 -6.36 -9.14 1.05
CA ALA A 13 -6.58 -9.68 -0.29
C ALA A 13 -7.77 -10.64 -0.29
N SER A 14 -8.91 -10.23 -0.85
CA SER A 14 -10.14 -11.03 -0.84
C SER A 14 -10.89 -10.92 -2.15
N GLN A 15 -11.45 -12.03 -2.64
CA GLN A 15 -12.28 -12.07 -3.86
C GLN A 15 -11.62 -11.42 -5.10
N GLY A 16 -10.29 -11.49 -5.19
CA GLY A 16 -9.53 -10.86 -6.27
C GLY A 16 -9.41 -9.33 -6.18
N ARG A 17 -9.66 -8.77 -4.99
CA ARG A 17 -9.52 -7.35 -4.66
C ARG A 17 -8.53 -7.15 -3.53
N VAL A 18 -7.87 -6.00 -3.54
CA VAL A 18 -6.98 -5.55 -2.47
C VAL A 18 -7.70 -4.43 -1.74
N TYR A 19 -7.88 -4.60 -0.44
CA TYR A 19 -8.46 -3.60 0.44
C TYR A 19 -7.40 -3.06 1.39
N ALA A 20 -7.55 -1.82 1.82
CA ALA A 20 -6.72 -1.22 2.87
C ALA A 20 -7.58 -0.67 3.99
N GLU A 21 -7.16 -0.95 5.22
CA GLU A 21 -7.74 -0.41 6.44
C GLU A 21 -6.74 0.51 7.13
N ASN A 22 -7.19 1.70 7.53
CA ASN A 22 -6.38 2.62 8.33
C ASN A 22 -6.60 2.43 9.84
N SER A 23 -5.83 3.14 10.65
CA SER A 23 -5.95 3.12 12.12
C SER A 23 -7.30 3.65 12.64
N ALA A 24 -8.08 4.35 11.82
CA ALA A 24 -9.43 4.79 12.15
C ALA A 24 -10.49 3.69 11.88
N GLY A 25 -10.10 2.54 11.30
CA GLY A 25 -10.99 1.43 10.97
C GLY A 25 -11.74 1.60 9.63
N LYS A 26 -11.43 2.65 8.87
CA LYS A 26 -11.99 2.87 7.54
C LYS A 26 -11.37 1.87 6.57
N LEU A 27 -12.18 1.20 5.78
CA LEU A 27 -11.73 0.20 4.80
C LEU A 27 -12.01 0.72 3.39
N ILE A 28 -11.05 0.65 2.47
CA ILE A 28 -11.19 1.11 1.09
C ILE A 28 -10.73 0.02 0.11
N ASP A 29 -11.26 0.03 -1.11
CA ASP A 29 -10.77 -0.80 -2.21
C ASP A 29 -9.57 -0.11 -2.86
N LEU A 30 -8.37 -0.67 -2.73
CA LEU A 30 -7.18 -0.13 -3.38
C LEU A 30 -7.06 -0.58 -4.84
N GLY A 31 -7.64 -1.72 -5.19
CA GLY A 31 -7.68 -2.21 -6.55
C GLY A 31 -7.84 -3.72 -6.66
N ALA A 32 -7.29 -4.30 -7.72
CA ALA A 32 -7.46 -5.71 -8.05
C ALA A 32 -6.19 -6.51 -7.81
N VAL A 33 -6.36 -7.76 -7.36
CA VAL A 33 -5.30 -8.77 -7.33
C VAL A 33 -5.80 -10.05 -7.99
N ARG A 34 -5.00 -10.61 -8.89
CA ARG A 34 -5.30 -11.87 -9.56
C ARG A 34 -4.19 -12.86 -9.28
N LYS A 35 -4.58 -14.13 -9.18
CA LYS A 35 -3.65 -15.24 -9.10
C LYS A 35 -3.74 -16.03 -10.41
N GLU A 36 -2.65 -16.04 -11.15
CA GLU A 36 -2.49 -16.85 -12.36
C GLU A 36 -1.42 -17.92 -12.11
N GLY A 37 -1.86 -19.15 -11.84
CA GLY A 37 -0.95 -20.24 -11.47
C GLY A 37 -0.20 -19.95 -10.16
N ASN A 38 1.12 -19.78 -10.25
CA ASN A 38 2.00 -19.46 -9.12
C ASN A 38 2.39 -17.97 -9.04
N VAL A 39 1.73 -17.15 -9.86
CA VAL A 39 2.03 -15.73 -10.02
C VAL A 39 0.83 -14.92 -9.52
N PHE A 40 1.11 -13.90 -8.72
CA PHE A 40 0.14 -12.93 -8.23
C PHE A 40 0.40 -11.59 -8.93
N THR A 41 -0.57 -11.16 -9.72
CA THR A 41 -0.54 -9.88 -10.43
C THR A 41 -1.51 -8.94 -9.74
N TYR A 42 -1.04 -7.78 -9.30
CA TYR A 42 -1.86 -6.78 -8.66
C TYR A 42 -1.84 -5.47 -9.44
N ARG A 43 -2.95 -4.73 -9.36
CA ARG A 43 -3.11 -3.43 -9.98
C ARG A 43 -3.95 -2.56 -9.06
N LEU A 44 -3.33 -1.50 -8.54
CA LEU A 44 -4.01 -0.48 -7.77
C LEU A 44 -4.71 0.47 -8.74
N ASP A 45 -5.92 0.88 -8.39
CA ASP A 45 -6.73 1.76 -9.23
C ASP A 45 -6.18 3.19 -9.23
N ALA A 46 -5.49 3.59 -8.15
CA ALA A 46 -4.84 4.88 -8.05
C ALA A 46 -3.41 4.87 -8.58
N ASP A 47 -3.09 5.91 -9.36
CA ASP A 47 -1.80 6.12 -10.05
C ASP A 47 -1.36 4.98 -11.00
N GLY A 48 -2.20 3.97 -11.20
CA GLY A 48 -1.91 2.84 -12.08
C GLY A 48 -0.75 1.97 -11.59
N VAL A 49 -0.45 1.99 -10.29
CA VAL A 49 0.57 1.14 -9.68
C VAL A 49 0.20 -0.32 -9.92
N SER A 50 1.11 -1.07 -10.52
CA SER A 50 0.91 -2.50 -10.78
C SER A 50 2.21 -3.25 -10.61
N GLY A 51 2.10 -4.49 -10.17
CA GLY A 51 3.24 -5.37 -10.03
C GLY A 51 2.84 -6.81 -10.17
N GLU A 52 3.86 -7.64 -10.33
CA GLU A 52 3.71 -9.07 -10.44
C GLU A 52 4.77 -9.73 -9.57
N VAL A 53 4.33 -10.64 -8.71
CA VAL A 53 5.22 -11.43 -7.88
C VAL A 53 4.87 -12.91 -7.99
N SER A 54 5.89 -13.74 -8.03
CA SER A 54 5.73 -15.18 -7.84
C SER A 54 5.66 -15.52 -6.34
N GLU A 55 5.33 -16.76 -6.02
CA GLU A 55 5.40 -17.37 -4.68
C GLU A 55 4.14 -17.23 -3.84
N SER A 56 3.73 -16.02 -3.44
CA SER A 56 2.67 -15.86 -2.43
C SER A 56 2.05 -14.47 -2.41
N ILE A 57 0.78 -14.41 -1.99
CA ILE A 57 0.04 -13.16 -1.77
C ILE A 57 0.74 -12.25 -0.75
N ALA A 58 1.39 -12.80 0.26
CA ALA A 58 2.17 -12.02 1.23
C ALA A 58 3.31 -11.23 0.56
N ARG A 59 3.93 -11.81 -0.48
CA ARG A 59 4.97 -11.10 -1.26
C ARG A 59 4.36 -9.98 -2.08
N ALA A 60 3.13 -10.15 -2.58
CA ALA A 60 2.44 -9.11 -3.35
C ALA A 60 2.10 -7.93 -2.44
N LEU A 61 1.64 -8.20 -1.22
CA LEU A 61 1.37 -7.17 -0.22
C LEU A 61 2.65 -6.44 0.21
N ALA A 62 3.77 -7.17 0.39
CA ALA A 62 5.06 -6.55 0.66
C ALA A 62 5.59 -5.72 -0.53
N ASP A 63 5.29 -6.11 -1.76
CA ASP A 63 5.65 -5.33 -2.94
C ASP A 63 4.82 -4.04 -3.02
N ILE A 64 3.50 -4.13 -2.75
CA ILE A 64 2.61 -2.96 -2.64
C ILE A 64 3.13 -1.98 -1.57
N GLU A 65 3.57 -2.46 -0.40
CA GLU A 65 4.17 -1.63 0.65
C GLU A 65 5.35 -0.78 0.14
N ASN A 66 6.17 -1.33 -0.77
CA ASN A 66 7.32 -0.61 -1.33
C ASN A 66 6.93 0.38 -2.44
N GLN A 67 5.72 0.28 -2.98
CA GLN A 67 5.22 1.12 -4.08
C GLN A 67 4.30 2.25 -3.59
N VAL A 68 3.70 2.11 -2.40
CA VAL A 68 2.76 3.07 -1.83
C VAL A 68 3.39 3.90 -0.73
N THR A 69 2.90 5.12 -0.55
CA THR A 69 3.32 6.04 0.52
C THR A 69 2.12 6.39 1.41
N ASP A 70 2.41 6.98 2.57
CA ASP A 70 1.35 7.43 3.48
C ASP A 70 0.45 8.49 2.82
N VAL A 71 1.03 9.41 2.05
CA VAL A 71 0.30 10.45 1.29
C VAL A 71 -0.58 9.82 0.22
N TYR A 72 -0.08 8.80 -0.48
CA TYR A 72 -0.86 8.07 -1.48
C TYR A 72 -2.10 7.41 -0.84
N LEU A 73 -1.91 6.67 0.26
CA LEU A 73 -3.03 6.03 0.96
C LEU A 73 -4.00 7.07 1.53
N ASP A 74 -3.51 8.14 2.15
CA ASP A 74 -4.34 9.23 2.69
C ASP A 74 -5.24 9.84 1.59
N GLY A 75 -4.67 10.10 0.41
CA GLY A 75 -5.42 10.52 -0.77
C GLY A 75 -6.52 9.54 -1.17
N GLN A 76 -6.23 8.23 -1.15
CA GLN A 76 -7.24 7.20 -1.42
C GLN A 76 -8.33 7.14 -0.33
N PHE A 77 -7.95 7.30 0.94
CA PHE A 77 -8.92 7.35 2.03
C PHE A 77 -9.83 8.58 1.96
N ILE A 78 -9.39 9.69 1.36
CA ILE A 78 -10.23 10.86 1.10
C ILE A 78 -11.11 10.65 -0.14
N ALA A 79 -10.55 10.08 -1.20
CA ALA A 79 -11.23 9.93 -2.50
C ALA A 79 -12.26 8.78 -2.52
N LEU A 80 -11.99 7.69 -1.80
CA LEU A 80 -12.77 6.46 -1.86
C LEU A 80 -13.77 6.35 -0.69
N PRO A 81 -14.93 5.73 -0.92
CA PRO A 81 -15.91 5.49 0.13
C PRO A 81 -15.40 4.48 1.17
N ASP A 82 -15.96 4.55 2.38
CA ASP A 82 -15.75 3.51 3.38
C ASP A 82 -16.56 2.26 3.00
N LEU A 83 -15.87 1.13 2.86
CA LEU A 83 -16.43 -0.17 2.55
C LEU A 83 -16.51 -1.06 3.79
N LYS A 84 -16.08 -0.64 4.97
CA LYS A 84 -16.02 -1.47 6.18
C LYS A 84 -17.37 -2.13 6.51
N ASP A 85 -18.46 -1.39 6.35
CA ASP A 85 -19.83 -1.88 6.54
C ASP A 85 -20.43 -2.54 5.28
N SER A 86 -19.83 -2.32 4.11
CA SER A 86 -20.32 -2.84 2.82
C SER A 86 -19.74 -4.22 2.48
N ILE A 87 -18.53 -4.53 2.95
CA ILE A 87 -17.86 -5.80 2.66
C ILE A 87 -17.54 -6.57 3.94
N THR A 88 -17.85 -7.86 3.93
CA THR A 88 -17.45 -8.79 4.99
C THR A 88 -16.21 -9.55 4.55
N LEU A 89 -15.07 -9.20 5.14
CA LEU A 89 -13.84 -9.98 5.01
C LEU A 89 -13.93 -11.23 5.88
N ALA A 90 -13.54 -12.38 5.35
CA ALA A 90 -13.45 -13.62 6.13
C ALA A 90 -12.32 -13.52 7.16
N ASP A 91 -12.45 -14.22 8.29
CA ASP A 91 -11.43 -14.19 9.36
C ASP A 91 -10.05 -14.71 8.90
N ASP A 92 -10.06 -15.71 8.02
CA ASP A 92 -8.88 -16.36 7.43
C ASP A 92 -8.37 -15.67 6.15
N VAL A 93 -8.86 -14.47 5.85
CA VAL A 93 -8.41 -13.74 4.66
C VAL A 93 -6.91 -13.38 4.78
N PRO A 94 -6.13 -13.51 3.69
CA PRO A 94 -4.76 -13.03 3.69
C PRO A 94 -4.71 -11.53 4.01
N LYS A 95 -3.98 -11.19 5.07
CA LYS A 95 -3.78 -9.81 5.53
C LYS A 95 -2.31 -9.54 5.84
N ALA A 96 -1.86 -8.32 5.56
CA ALA A 96 -0.53 -7.84 5.90
C ALA A 96 -0.64 -6.48 6.58
N VAL A 97 0.03 -6.34 7.72
CA VAL A 97 0.15 -5.06 8.41
C VAL A 97 1.40 -4.38 7.90
N ILE A 98 1.25 -3.18 7.36
CA ILE A 98 2.34 -2.38 6.81
C ILE A 98 2.50 -1.11 7.64
N SER A 99 3.74 -0.64 7.77
CA SER A 99 4.07 0.56 8.55
C SER A 99 4.78 1.56 7.67
N LEU A 100 4.05 2.58 7.22
CA LEU A 100 4.59 3.61 6.37
C LEU A 100 5.08 4.77 7.24
N ALA A 101 6.34 5.15 7.09
CA ALA A 101 6.83 6.39 7.64
C ALA A 101 6.18 7.55 6.89
N ASP A 102 5.81 8.61 7.61
CA ASP A 102 5.44 9.89 6.98
C ASP A 102 6.53 10.28 5.98
N SER A 103 6.17 10.33 4.70
CA SER A 103 7.07 10.63 3.60
C SER A 103 7.39 12.12 3.61
N VAL A 104 8.05 12.59 4.66
CA VAL A 104 8.95 13.72 4.55
C VAL A 104 10.11 13.21 3.71
N SER A 105 10.02 13.36 2.39
CA SER A 105 11.14 13.10 1.49
C SER A 105 12.41 13.65 2.15
N PRO A 106 13.45 12.83 2.45
CA PRO A 106 14.74 13.44 2.65
C PRO A 106 15.03 14.20 1.36
N PRO A 107 15.55 15.45 1.41
CA PRO A 107 16.11 16.02 0.20
C PRO A 107 17.10 14.99 -0.31
N THR A 108 16.98 14.57 -1.56
CA THR A 108 18.02 13.85 -2.29
C THR A 108 19.23 14.79 -2.35
N SER A 109 19.94 14.90 -1.25
CA SER A 109 21.18 15.62 -1.14
C SER A 109 22.25 14.60 -1.45
N ASN A 110 22.46 14.33 -2.73
CA ASN A 110 23.66 13.66 -3.22
C ASN A 110 24.10 14.32 -4.53
N GLY A 111 24.88 15.38 -4.34
CA GLY A 111 26.12 15.63 -5.06
C GLY A 111 26.04 15.94 -6.54
N ASP A 112 25.95 17.23 -6.87
CA ASP A 112 26.83 17.77 -7.90
C ASP A 112 27.65 18.89 -7.27
N THR A 113 28.94 18.61 -7.11
CA THR A 113 29.97 19.59 -6.76
C THR A 113 30.43 20.22 -8.07
N PRO A 114 30.31 21.55 -8.25
CA PRO A 114 31.17 22.21 -9.22
C PRO A 114 31.99 23.37 -8.62
N HIS A 115 33.29 23.26 -8.87
CA HIS A 115 34.33 24.27 -8.95
C HIS A 115 34.84 24.96 -7.66
N ILE A 116 35.99 24.45 -7.21
CA ILE A 116 37.01 25.20 -6.49
C ILE A 116 37.47 26.36 -7.39
N PHE A 117 37.44 27.58 -6.85
CA PHE A 117 37.98 28.81 -7.45
C PHE A 117 39.51 28.86 -7.34
#